data_AF-A0A8T8DYA7-F1
#
_entry.id   AF-A0A8T8DYA7-F1
#
_cell.length_a   1.000
_cell.length_b   1.000
_cell.length_c   1.000
_cell.angle_alpha   90.00
_cell.angle_beta   90.00
_cell.angle_gamma   90.00
#
_symmetry.space_group_name_H-M   'P 1'
#
loop_
_entity.id
_entity.type
_entity.pdbx_description
1 polymer ?
#
loop_
_entity_poly.entity_id
_entity_poly.type
_entity_poly.pdbx_seq_one_letter_code
_entity_poly.pdbx_strand_id
1 'polypeptide(L)'
;MRSLLPGSDTAHVVDAKQLPPAPDGRQYRYEVVVQLDDAVDSAPSDDDVREIADAVLEAIAEIDDPDWPGADELYIQIYGPDRELDAGACGTAHWVAGDYESIETRSYFFGGVGA
;
A
#
# COMPACT_ATOMS: atom_id res chain seq x y z
N MET A 1 5.64 9.73 13.89
CA MET A 1 4.81 9.11 12.83
C MET A 1 3.47 8.77 13.43
N ARG A 2 2.37 9.18 12.80
CA ARG A 2 1.02 8.73 13.15
C ARG A 2 0.77 7.46 12.37
N SER A 3 0.44 6.37 13.06
CA SER A 3 0.02 5.12 12.40
C SER A 3 -1.31 5.38 11.71
N LEU A 4 -1.38 5.14 10.40
CA LEU A 4 -2.56 5.36 9.56
C LEU A 4 -3.44 4.11 9.45
N LEU A 5 -3.03 2.96 10.00
CA LEU A 5 -3.77 1.71 9.91
C LEU A 5 -4.33 1.32 11.29
N PRO A 6 -5.63 1.61 11.57
CA PRO A 6 -6.25 1.20 12.83
C PRO A 6 -6.43 -0.32 12.86
N GLY A 7 -5.62 -1.02 13.67
CA GLY A 7 -5.78 -2.45 13.95
C GLY A 7 -4.84 -3.40 13.21
N SER A 8 -3.98 -2.90 12.33
CA SER A 8 -2.91 -3.70 11.71
C SER A 8 -1.60 -3.38 12.44
N ASP A 9 -1.22 -4.22 13.41
CA ASP A 9 0.09 -4.18 14.09
C ASP A 9 1.26 -4.52 13.13
N THR A 10 0.94 -4.78 11.86
CA THR A 10 1.80 -5.39 10.85
C THR A 10 2.23 -4.45 9.73
N ALA A 11 1.64 -3.26 9.58
CA ALA A 11 1.98 -2.35 8.49
C ALA A 11 1.69 -0.88 8.83
N HIS A 12 2.44 0.04 8.19
CA HIS A 12 2.18 1.47 8.25
C HIS A 12 2.48 2.17 6.92
N VAL A 13 1.74 3.24 6.63
CA VAL A 13 2.01 4.12 5.47
C VAL A 13 3.26 4.95 5.76
N VAL A 14 4.26 4.86 4.89
CA VAL A 14 5.54 5.59 5.00
C VAL A 14 5.66 6.74 4.02
N ASP A 15 4.98 6.65 2.88
CA ASP A 15 4.95 7.69 1.87
C ASP A 15 3.57 7.68 1.21
N ALA A 16 3.11 8.85 0.81
CA ALA A 16 1.92 8.98 0.00
C ALA A 16 2.02 10.24 -0.84
N LYS A 17 1.76 10.08 -2.13
CA LYS A 17 1.97 11.11 -3.13
C LYS A 17 0.76 11.20 -4.05
N GLN A 18 0.29 12.41 -4.28
CA GLN A 18 -0.69 12.66 -5.32
C GLN A 18 -0.05 12.58 -6.71
N LEU A 19 -0.65 11.80 -7.59
CA LEU A 19 -0.27 11.66 -8.99
C LEU A 19 -0.98 12.71 -9.84
N PRO A 20 -0.41 13.08 -11.01
CA PRO A 20 -1.10 13.94 -11.95
C PRO A 20 -2.42 13.32 -12.43
N PRO A 21 -3.43 14.14 -12.74
CA PRO A 21 -4.73 13.67 -13.20
C PRO A 21 -4.59 12.75 -14.43
N ALA A 22 -5.42 11.71 -14.49
CA ALA A 22 -5.45 10.78 -15.61
C ALA A 22 -6.03 11.49 -16.86
N PRO A 23 -5.60 11.08 -18.07
CA PRO A 23 -6.18 11.59 -19.31
C PRO A 23 -7.70 11.34 -19.42
N ASP A 24 -8.21 10.33 -18.73
CA ASP A 24 -9.65 9.98 -18.67
C ASP A 24 -10.46 10.86 -17.69
N GLY A 25 -9.83 11.87 -17.08
CA GLY A 25 -10.51 12.86 -16.23
C GLY A 25 -10.50 12.58 -14.73
N ARG A 26 -9.90 11.47 -14.26
CA ARG A 26 -9.70 11.16 -12.83
C ARG A 26 -8.69 12.14 -12.23
N GLN A 27 -9.09 12.87 -11.18
CA GLN A 27 -8.28 13.94 -10.61
C GLN A 27 -7.58 13.53 -9.31
N TYR A 28 -8.22 12.69 -8.51
CA TYR A 28 -7.75 12.33 -7.18
C TYR A 28 -7.04 10.98 -7.20
N ARG A 29 -5.83 11.00 -7.75
CA ARG A 29 -4.99 9.81 -7.92
C ARG A 29 -3.86 9.84 -6.92
N TYR A 30 -3.67 8.76 -6.17
CA TYR A 30 -2.59 8.69 -5.17
C TYR A 30 -1.76 7.43 -5.33
N GLU A 31 -0.47 7.57 -5.09
CA GLU A 31 0.48 6.48 -4.90
C GLU A 31 0.84 6.44 -3.41
N VAL A 32 0.56 5.32 -2.76
CA VAL A 32 0.78 5.10 -1.34
C VAL A 32 1.80 4.00 -1.17
N VAL A 33 2.79 4.26 -0.34
CA VAL A 33 3.82 3.29 0.02
C VAL A 33 3.58 2.86 1.46
N VAL A 34 3.41 1.55 1.62
CA VAL A 34 3.22 0.88 2.90
C VAL A 34 4.48 0.08 3.21
N GLN A 35 4.93 0.15 4.45
CA GLN A 35 6.00 -0.67 4.99
C GLN A 35 5.41 -1.62 6.04
N LEU A 36 5.72 -2.91 5.93
CA LEU A 36 5.38 -3.90 6.95
C LEU A 36 6.32 -3.70 8.16
N ASP A 37 5.78 -3.75 9.37
CA ASP A 37 6.56 -3.57 10.60
C ASP A 37 7.33 -4.84 10.98
N ASP A 38 6.78 -6.01 10.69
CA ASP A 38 7.36 -7.30 11.06
C ASP A 38 7.97 -8.03 9.85
N ALA A 39 9.02 -8.81 10.11
CA ALA A 39 9.60 -9.70 9.11
C ALA A 39 8.65 -10.87 8.90
N VAL A 40 7.71 -10.70 7.99
CA VAL A 40 6.82 -11.78 7.58
C VAL A 40 7.66 -12.94 7.06
N ASP A 41 7.57 -14.10 7.73
CA ASP A 41 8.25 -15.36 7.34
C ASP A 41 7.82 -15.87 5.95
N SER A 42 6.80 -15.25 5.36
CA SER A 42 6.26 -15.56 4.04
C SER A 42 5.79 -14.26 3.38
N ALA A 43 5.76 -14.24 2.05
CA ALA A 43 5.15 -13.11 1.36
C ALA A 43 3.68 -12.93 1.77
N PRO A 44 3.19 -11.68 1.76
CA PRO A 44 1.77 -11.42 1.91
C PRO A 44 1.01 -12.16 0.81
N SER A 45 -0.11 -12.77 1.19
CA SER A 45 -1.10 -13.31 0.26
C SER A 45 -1.91 -12.18 -0.39
N ASP A 46 -2.64 -12.50 -1.46
CA ASP A 46 -3.48 -11.49 -2.14
C ASP A 46 -4.56 -10.94 -1.18
N ASP A 47 -5.05 -11.77 -0.24
CA ASP A 47 -5.95 -11.36 0.84
C ASP A 47 -5.26 -10.39 1.82
N ASP A 48 -3.99 -10.61 2.18
CA ASP A 48 -3.24 -9.69 3.04
C ASP A 48 -3.01 -8.33 2.35
N VAL A 49 -2.64 -8.35 1.06
CA VAL A 49 -2.48 -7.12 0.27
C VAL A 49 -3.80 -6.36 0.18
N ARG A 50 -4.91 -7.09 0.01
CA ARG A 50 -6.25 -6.51 -0.02
C ARG A 50 -6.62 -5.88 1.32
N GLU A 51 -6.42 -6.59 2.43
CA GLU A 51 -6.71 -6.08 3.77
C GLU A 51 -5.92 -4.80 4.07
N ILE A 52 -4.62 -4.79 3.75
CA ILE A 52 -3.79 -3.59 3.87
C ILE A 52 -4.32 -2.46 2.98
N ALA A 53 -4.73 -2.78 1.76
CA ALA A 53 -5.24 -1.80 0.82
C ALA A 53 -6.58 -1.18 1.24
N ASP A 54 -7.50 -2.01 1.72
CA ASP A 54 -8.80 -1.58 2.25
C ASP A 54 -8.56 -0.67 3.47
N ALA A 55 -7.66 -1.02 4.37
CA ALA A 55 -7.33 -0.20 5.53
C ALA A 55 -6.67 1.15 5.13
N VAL A 56 -5.86 1.20 4.07
CA VAL A 56 -5.35 2.47 3.52
C VAL A 56 -6.49 3.31 2.94
N LEU A 57 -7.43 2.70 2.22
CA LEU A 57 -8.58 3.40 1.64
C LEU A 57 -9.50 3.97 2.74
N GLU A 58 -9.77 3.19 3.78
CA GLU A 58 -10.52 3.64 4.96
C GLU A 58 -9.80 4.82 5.63
N ALA A 59 -8.49 4.71 5.84
CA ALA A 59 -7.69 5.79 6.40
C ALA A 59 -7.77 7.08 5.57
N ILE A 60 -7.69 6.97 4.24
CA ILE A 60 -7.84 8.12 3.33
C ILE A 60 -9.26 8.69 3.38
N ALA A 61 -10.28 7.84 3.46
CA ALA A 61 -11.68 8.27 3.55
C ALA A 61 -12.00 8.98 4.89
N GLU A 62 -11.29 8.62 5.96
CA GLU A 62 -11.40 9.27 7.28
C GLU A 62 -10.60 10.58 7.39
N ILE A 63 -9.72 10.88 6.43
CA ILE A 63 -9.04 12.17 6.35
C ILE A 63 -10.08 13.23 5.97
N ASP A 64 -10.61 13.93 6.98
CA ASP A 64 -11.44 15.13 6.83
C ASP A 64 -10.52 16.32 6.48
N ASP A 65 -9.82 16.25 5.34
CA ASP A 65 -8.90 17.27 4.86
C ASP A 65 -9.26 17.68 3.41
N PRO A 66 -9.52 18.97 3.15
CA PRO A 66 -9.89 19.44 1.81
C PRO A 66 -8.74 19.33 0.80
N ASP A 67 -7.50 19.23 1.25
CA ASP A 67 -6.33 19.00 0.39
C ASP A 67 -6.17 17.50 0.04
N TRP A 68 -6.89 16.61 0.73
CA TRP A 68 -6.97 15.17 0.46
C TRP A 68 -8.42 14.73 0.23
N PRO A 69 -9.05 15.21 -0.86
CA PRO A 69 -10.32 14.64 -1.30
C PRO A 69 -10.17 13.13 -1.54
N GLY A 70 -11.25 12.38 -1.30
CA GLY A 70 -11.24 10.92 -1.48
C GLY A 70 -10.63 10.49 -2.82
N ALA A 71 -10.01 9.30 -2.84
CA ALA A 71 -9.34 8.81 -4.03
C ALA A 71 -10.33 8.34 -5.11
N ASP A 72 -10.10 8.76 -6.37
CA ASP A 72 -10.69 8.13 -7.57
C ASP A 72 -9.87 6.90 -7.99
N GLU A 73 -8.57 6.92 -7.71
CA GLU A 73 -7.64 5.84 -8.03
C GLU A 73 -6.48 5.81 -7.03
N LEU A 74 -6.12 4.62 -6.59
CA LEU A 74 -5.10 4.38 -5.60
C LEU A 74 -4.13 3.30 -6.08
N TYR A 75 -2.84 3.61 -6.06
CA TYR A 75 -1.76 2.65 -6.26
C TYR A 75 -1.08 2.43 -4.92
N ILE A 76 -1.17 1.21 -4.39
CA ILE A 76 -0.56 0.87 -3.12
C ILE A 76 0.63 -0.06 -3.40
N GLN A 77 1.79 0.33 -2.89
CA GLN A 77 3.02 -0.46 -2.96
C GLN A 77 3.40 -0.87 -1.54
N ILE A 78 3.42 -2.18 -1.31
CA ILE A 78 3.74 -2.78 -0.02
C ILE A 78 5.16 -3.30 -0.08
N TYR A 79 5.97 -2.82 0.86
CA TYR A 79 7.32 -3.27 1.11
C TYR A 79 7.36 -3.92 2.49
N GLY A 80 8.23 -4.90 2.65
CA GLY A 80 8.59 -5.52 3.91
C GLY A 80 9.36 -4.55 4.82
N PRO A 81 9.79 -5.03 6.00
CA PRO A 81 10.38 -4.17 7.03
C PRO A 81 11.71 -3.54 6.61
N ASP A 82 12.39 -4.09 5.62
CA ASP A 82 13.70 -3.62 5.19
C ASP A 82 13.66 -3.13 3.73
N ARG A 83 13.19 -1.89 3.55
CA ARG A 83 13.05 -1.22 2.24
C ARG A 83 14.39 -1.09 1.49
N GLU A 84 15.51 -1.14 2.20
CA GLU A 84 16.86 -1.06 1.61
C GLU A 84 17.39 -2.43 1.15
N LEU A 85 16.90 -3.53 1.70
CA LEU A 85 17.34 -4.89 1.33
C LEU A 85 16.58 -5.47 0.13
N ASP A 86 15.36 -4.99 -0.15
CA ASP A 86 14.53 -5.52 -1.23
C ASP A 86 14.44 -4.56 -2.43
N ALA A 87 14.77 -5.08 -3.62
CA ALA A 87 14.78 -4.29 -4.86
C ALA A 87 13.36 -4.05 -5.44
N GLY A 88 12.29 -4.41 -4.73
CA GLY A 88 10.91 -4.26 -5.22
C GLY A 88 9.84 -4.38 -4.13
N ALA A 89 8.62 -3.99 -4.48
CA ALA A 89 7.43 -4.22 -3.66
C ALA A 89 7.08 -5.71 -3.64
N CYS A 90 6.68 -6.22 -2.48
CA CYS A 90 6.19 -7.60 -2.31
C CYS A 90 4.68 -7.72 -2.54
N GLY A 91 3.98 -6.60 -2.54
CA GLY A 91 2.56 -6.53 -2.79
C GLY A 91 2.24 -5.23 -3.50
N THR A 92 1.39 -5.29 -4.51
CA THR A 92 0.84 -4.10 -5.14
C THR A 92 -0.65 -4.26 -5.30
N ALA A 93 -1.41 -3.23 -4.92
CA ALA A 93 -2.84 -3.14 -5.18
C ALA A 93 -3.11 -1.90 -6.02
N HIS A 94 -3.94 -2.07 -7.05
CA HIS A 94 -4.45 -0.98 -7.86
C HIS A 94 -5.97 -0.93 -7.72
N TRP A 95 -6.45 0.11 -7.08
CA TRP A 95 -7.87 0.34 -6.81
C TRP A 95 -8.37 1.53 -7.64
N VAL A 96 -9.56 1.41 -8.20
CA VAL A 96 -10.21 2.45 -9.02
C VAL A 96 -11.67 2.57 -8.62
N ALA A 97 -12.04 3.70 -8.03
CA ALA A 97 -13.40 4.19 -7.83
C ALA A 97 -14.46 3.13 -7.43
N GLY A 98 -14.10 2.16 -6.58
CA GLY A 98 -15.01 1.16 -6.03
C GLY A 98 -14.54 -0.29 -6.11
N ASP A 99 -13.56 -0.61 -6.97
CA ASP A 99 -13.08 -1.98 -7.16
C ASP A 99 -11.55 -2.06 -7.36
N TYR A 100 -10.99 -3.23 -7.10
CA TYR A 100 -9.58 -3.53 -7.39
C TYR A 100 -9.42 -4.00 -8.84
N GLU A 101 -8.64 -3.27 -9.64
CA GLU A 101 -8.29 -3.67 -11.00
C GLU A 101 -7.18 -4.72 -11.01
N SER A 102 -6.22 -4.60 -10.08
CA SER A 102 -5.18 -5.61 -9.90
C SER A 102 -4.76 -5.71 -8.44
N ILE A 103 -4.43 -6.94 -8.05
CA ILE A 103 -3.70 -7.26 -6.83
C ILE A 103 -2.61 -8.22 -7.27
N GLU A 104 -1.36 -7.87 -6.98
CA GLU A 104 -0.21 -8.70 -7.30
C GLU A 104 0.62 -8.89 -6.05
N THR A 105 0.97 -10.14 -5.79
CA THR A 105 1.86 -10.53 -4.71
C THR A 105 3.15 -11.12 -5.26
N ARG A 106 4.26 -10.84 -4.56
CA ARG A 106 5.58 -11.36 -4.88
C ARG A 106 6.20 -11.92 -3.62
N SER A 107 6.77 -13.12 -3.76
CA SER A 107 7.49 -13.79 -2.68
C SER A 107 8.64 -12.93 -2.17
N TYR A 108 8.62 -12.59 -0.89
CA TYR A 108 9.77 -12.08 -0.16
C TYR A 108 10.79 -13.21 -0.07
N PHE A 109 11.91 -13.05 -0.76
CA PHE A 109 13.09 -13.86 -0.49
C PHE A 109 14.02 -13.02 0.37
N PHE A 110 13.90 -13.14 1.69
CA PHE A 110 15.07 -12.92 2.53
C PHE A 110 16.08 -13.95 2.07
N GLY A 111 17.05 -13.51 1.26
CA GLY A 111 18.13 -14.37 0.83
C GLY A 111 18.65 -15.07 2.07
N GLY A 112 18.61 -16.40 2.07
CA GLY A 112 19.31 -17.18 3.08
C GLY A 112 20.77 -16.74 3.03
N VAL A 113 21.15 -15.83 3.92
CA VAL A 113 22.55 -15.57 4.21
C VAL A 113 23.02 -16.86 4.82
N GLY A 114 23.73 -17.64 4.01
CA GLY A 114 24.22 -18.94 4.38
C GLY A 114 24.93 -18.92 5.73
N ALA A 115 24.63 -19.92 6.53
CA ALA A 115 25.52 -20.42 7.57
C ALA A 115 25.73 -21.92 7.31
#